data_AF-A0A520ITN0-F1
#
_entry.id   AF-A0A520ITN0-F1
#
_cell.length_a   1.000
_cell.length_b   1.000
_cell.length_c   1.000
_cell.angle_alpha   90.00
_cell.angle_beta   90.00
_cell.angle_gamma   90.00
#
_symmetry.space_group_name_H-M   'P 1'
#
loop_
_entity.id
_entity.type
_entity.pdbx_description
1 polymer ?
#
loop_
_entity_poly.entity_id
_entity_poly.type
_entity_poly.pdbx_seq_one_letter_code
_entity_poly.pdbx_strand_id
1 'polypeptide(L)'
;VPKIEATIDDRNGRIEGDLAAAEAARAQAHAVEVAYQAGLESARSRAATALGEAKARATANTEARLKASDAAMHDQLAAATVQVEASKTRAVAEIETATTDAVEAIVAKLSGVAVDRSTIEARVKTELAHG
;
A
#
# COMPACT_ATOMS: atom_id res chain seq x y z
N VAL A 1 48.07 34.62 72.15
CA VAL A 1 48.30 33.79 70.94
C VAL A 1 47.26 32.68 70.71
N PRO A 2 46.68 31.99 71.74
CA PRO A 2 45.77 30.84 71.55
C PRO A 2 44.52 31.06 70.68
N LYS A 3 44.01 32.30 70.62
CA LYS A 3 42.82 32.64 69.81
C LYS A 3 43.09 32.62 68.31
N ILE A 4 44.33 32.91 67.89
CA ILE A 4 44.70 32.96 66.47
C ILE A 4 44.84 31.54 65.93
N GLU A 5 45.50 30.64 66.68
CA GLU A 5 45.63 29.22 66.33
C GLU A 5 44.26 28.55 66.17
N ALA A 6 43.36 28.73 67.15
CA ALA A 6 41.99 28.20 67.06
C ALA A 6 41.21 28.73 65.83
N THR A 7 41.45 29.99 65.43
CA THR A 7 40.80 30.57 64.24
C THR A 7 41.40 30.01 62.94
N ILE A 8 42.70 29.73 62.91
CA ILE A 8 43.38 29.11 61.78
C ILE A 8 42.88 27.67 61.61
N ASP A 9 42.76 26.91 62.70
CA ASP A 9 42.29 25.52 62.67
C ASP A 9 40.83 25.43 62.19
N ASP A 10 39.94 26.29 62.68
CA ASP A 10 38.54 26.37 62.20
C ASP A 10 38.48 26.68 60.71
N ARG A 11 39.29 27.64 60.23
CA ARG A 11 39.34 27.97 58.81
C ARG A 11 39.87 26.80 57.98
N ASN A 12 40.92 26.13 58.44
CA ASN A 12 41.49 24.99 57.72
C ASN A 12 40.48 23.85 57.64
N GLY A 13 39.77 23.54 58.72
CA GLY A 13 38.69 22.55 58.73
C GLY A 13 37.54 22.90 57.78
N ARG A 14 37.15 24.19 57.72
CA ARG A 14 36.16 24.67 56.74
C ARG A 14 36.65 24.53 55.30
N ILE A 15 37.88 24.94 55.01
CA ILE A 15 38.47 24.82 53.67
C ILE A 15 38.53 23.35 53.23
N GLU A 16 38.99 22.46 54.11
CA GLU A 16 39.04 21.02 53.83
C GLU A 16 37.64 20.45 53.56
N GLY A 17 36.66 20.84 54.38
CA GLY A 17 35.26 20.44 54.19
C GLY A 17 34.68 20.93 52.86
N ASP A 18 34.89 22.20 52.51
CA ASP A 18 34.40 22.80 51.27
C ASP A 18 35.06 22.16 50.04
N LEU A 19 36.37 21.87 50.11
CA LEU A 19 37.09 21.18 49.04
C LEU A 19 36.61 19.73 48.86
N ALA A 20 36.39 19.00 49.96
CA ALA A 20 35.87 17.64 49.90
C ALA A 20 34.45 17.61 49.31
N ALA A 21 33.60 18.56 49.71
CA ALA A 21 32.24 18.70 49.17
C ALA A 21 32.26 19.05 47.67
N ALA A 22 33.14 19.95 47.24
CA ALA A 22 33.28 20.31 45.83
C ALA A 22 33.76 19.14 44.96
N GLU A 23 34.73 18.36 45.43
CA GLU A 23 35.23 17.18 44.73
C GLU A 23 34.14 16.10 44.62
N ALA A 24 33.39 15.87 45.71
CA ALA A 24 32.27 14.94 45.71
C ALA A 24 31.16 15.36 44.73
N ALA A 25 30.80 16.65 44.72
CA ALA A 25 29.82 17.20 43.79
C ALA A 25 30.28 17.07 42.33
N ARG A 26 31.56 17.32 42.05
CA ARG A 26 32.16 17.15 40.73
C ARG A 26 32.14 15.69 40.28
N ALA A 27 32.53 14.76 41.15
CA ALA A 27 32.51 13.34 40.85
C ALA A 27 31.08 12.85 40.55
N GLN A 28 30.09 13.31 41.34
CA GLN A 28 28.69 12.99 41.10
C GLN A 28 28.18 13.57 39.78
N ALA A 29 28.50 14.83 39.48
CA ALA A 29 28.09 15.47 38.23
C ALA A 29 28.67 14.73 37.01
N HIS A 30 29.95 14.33 37.07
CA HIS A 30 30.57 13.55 36.01
C HIS A 30 29.91 12.18 35.82
N ALA A 31 29.60 11.47 36.92
CA ALA A 31 28.92 10.18 36.85
C ALA A 31 27.52 10.31 36.22
N VAL A 32 26.77 11.36 36.58
CA VAL A 32 25.46 11.66 35.98
C VAL A 32 25.58 12.00 34.50
N GLU A 33 26.57 12.80 34.11
CA GLU A 33 26.82 13.15 32.71
C GLU A 33 27.12 11.91 31.87
N VAL A 34 28.03 11.04 32.34
CA VAL A 34 28.37 9.79 31.64
C VAL A 34 27.13 8.89 31.49
N ALA A 35 26.34 8.72 32.56
CA ALA A 35 25.12 7.93 32.51
C ALA A 35 24.08 8.53 31.55
N TYR A 36 23.95 9.86 31.53
CA TYR A 36 23.04 10.57 30.63
C TYR A 36 23.44 10.39 29.17
N GLN A 37 24.73 10.56 28.83
CA GLN A 37 25.21 10.39 27.45
C GLN A 37 25.04 8.94 26.98
N ALA A 38 25.36 7.95 27.83
CA ALA A 38 25.13 6.54 27.51
C ALA A 38 23.64 6.24 27.29
N GLY A 39 22.76 6.82 28.12
CA GLY A 39 21.31 6.70 27.97
C GLY A 39 20.81 7.33 26.67
N LEU A 40 21.32 8.50 26.31
CA LEU A 40 20.97 9.19 25.07
C LEU A 40 21.38 8.39 23.83
N GLU A 41 22.60 7.84 23.82
CA GLU A 41 23.08 7.01 22.71
C GLU A 41 22.26 5.73 22.58
N SER A 42 21.97 5.04 23.70
CA SER A 42 21.09 3.87 23.71
C SER A 42 19.68 4.20 23.19
N ALA A 43 19.12 5.35 23.58
CA ALA A 43 17.83 5.79 23.09
C ALA A 43 17.83 6.08 21.58
N ARG A 44 18.88 6.75 21.07
CA ARG A 44 19.05 7.02 19.64
C ARG A 44 19.18 5.74 18.83
N SER A 45 20.01 4.80 19.30
CA SER A 45 20.17 3.49 18.65
C SER A 45 18.84 2.74 18.57
N ARG A 46 18.11 2.63 19.68
CA ARG A 46 16.78 1.98 19.70
C ARG A 46 15.77 2.66 18.78
N ALA A 47 15.78 4.00 18.74
CA ALA A 47 14.90 4.76 17.84
C ALA A 47 15.24 4.50 16.37
N ALA A 48 16.53 4.45 16.01
CA ALA A 48 16.97 4.15 14.65
C ALA A 48 16.56 2.73 14.22
N THR A 49 16.72 1.73 15.09
CA THR A 49 16.27 0.36 14.85
C THR A 49 14.75 0.30 14.66
N ALA A 50 13.98 0.90 15.58
CA ALA A 50 12.52 0.90 15.50
C ALA A 50 12.01 1.57 14.22
N LEU A 51 12.64 2.66 13.80
CA LEU A 51 12.33 3.34 12.54
C LEU A 51 12.64 2.46 11.33
N GLY A 52 13.80 1.79 11.33
CA GLY A 52 14.18 0.83 10.28
C GLY A 52 13.16 -0.30 10.14
N GLU A 53 12.77 -0.92 11.25
CA GLU A 53 11.76 -1.99 11.29
C GLU A 53 10.38 -1.50 10.86
N ALA A 54 9.97 -0.30 11.28
CA ALA A 54 8.70 0.29 10.86
C ALA A 54 8.68 0.54 9.35
N LYS A 55 9.76 1.09 8.80
CA LYS A 55 9.91 1.32 7.35
C LYS A 55 9.87 0.00 6.58
N ALA A 56 10.61 -1.01 7.01
CA ALA A 56 10.62 -2.33 6.37
C ALA A 56 9.22 -2.96 6.36
N ARG A 57 8.50 -2.91 7.49
CA ARG A 57 7.12 -3.41 7.58
C ARG A 57 6.16 -2.64 6.68
N ALA A 58 6.27 -1.31 6.62
CA ALA A 58 5.43 -0.48 5.77
C ALA A 58 5.66 -0.78 4.28
N THR A 59 6.92 -0.91 3.86
CA THR A 59 7.27 -1.30 2.48
C THR A 59 6.69 -2.67 2.13
N ALA A 60 6.93 -3.70 2.96
CA ALA A 60 6.42 -5.04 2.72
C ALA A 60 4.88 -5.09 2.66
N ASN A 61 4.19 -4.35 3.53
CA ASN A 61 2.73 -4.27 3.49
C ASN A 61 2.24 -3.61 2.20
N THR A 62 2.89 -2.52 1.79
CA THR A 62 2.55 -1.80 0.56
C THR A 62 2.73 -2.69 -0.68
N GLU A 63 3.85 -3.39 -0.78
CA GLU A 63 4.13 -4.33 -1.87
C GLU A 63 3.11 -5.47 -1.91
N ALA A 64 2.75 -6.04 -0.75
CA ALA A 64 1.74 -7.09 -0.66
C ALA A 64 0.35 -6.59 -1.12
N ARG A 65 -0.05 -5.39 -0.69
CA ARG A 65 -1.33 -4.79 -1.09
C ARG A 65 -1.36 -4.44 -2.57
N LEU A 66 -0.26 -3.92 -3.12
CA LEU A 66 -0.14 -3.62 -4.54
C LEU A 66 -0.28 -4.91 -5.36
N LYS A 67 0.49 -5.95 -5.02
CA LYS A 67 0.40 -7.25 -5.71
C LYS A 67 -1.00 -7.87 -5.66
N ALA A 68 -1.68 -7.77 -4.52
CA ALA A 68 -3.05 -8.26 -4.39
C ALA A 68 -4.04 -7.44 -5.22
N SER A 69 -3.88 -6.11 -5.25
CA SER A 69 -4.69 -5.22 -6.09
C SER A 69 -4.48 -5.50 -7.57
N ASP A 70 -3.23 -5.64 -8.02
CA ASP A 70 -2.89 -5.93 -9.41
C ASP A 70 -3.50 -7.26 -9.86
N ALA A 71 -3.40 -8.31 -9.02
CA ALA A 71 -4.03 -9.60 -9.29
C ALA A 71 -5.56 -9.47 -9.44
N ALA A 72 -6.22 -8.75 -8.51
CA ALA A 72 -7.66 -8.52 -8.58
C ALA A 72 -8.08 -7.72 -9.83
N MET A 73 -7.28 -6.72 -10.23
CA MET A 73 -7.52 -5.95 -11.45
C MET A 73 -7.36 -6.81 -12.70
N HIS A 74 -6.35 -7.70 -12.74
CA HIS A 74 -6.18 -8.66 -13.83
C HIS A 74 -7.37 -9.61 -13.95
N ASP A 75 -7.86 -10.15 -12.83
CA ASP A 75 -9.02 -11.03 -12.81
C ASP A 75 -10.29 -10.31 -13.28
N GLN A 76 -10.50 -9.07 -12.84
CA GLN A 76 -11.62 -8.23 -13.28
C GLN A 76 -11.54 -7.93 -14.78
N LEU A 77 -10.35 -7.62 -15.30
CA LEU A 77 -10.15 -7.37 -16.72
C LEU A 77 -10.40 -8.62 -17.56
N ALA A 78 -9.96 -9.79 -17.10
CA ALA A 78 -10.21 -11.06 -17.77
C ALA A 78 -11.72 -11.37 -17.79
N ALA A 79 -12.41 -11.21 -16.65
CA ALA A 79 -13.85 -11.41 -16.55
C ALA A 79 -14.63 -10.42 -17.45
N ALA A 80 -14.25 -9.15 -17.45
CA ALA A 80 -14.87 -8.13 -18.30
C ALA A 80 -14.67 -8.44 -19.80
N THR A 81 -13.47 -8.86 -20.20
CA THR A 81 -13.19 -9.28 -21.58
C THR A 81 -14.09 -10.45 -22.00
N VAL A 82 -14.26 -11.46 -21.15
CA VAL A 82 -15.18 -12.58 -21.42
C VAL A 82 -16.62 -12.11 -21.56
N GLN A 83 -17.07 -11.19 -20.70
CA GLN A 83 -18.43 -10.65 -20.79
C GLN A 83 -18.66 -9.83 -22.06
N VAL A 84 -17.67 -9.06 -22.49
CA VAL A 84 -17.72 -8.28 -23.74
C VAL A 84 -17.83 -9.22 -24.94
N GLU A 85 -16.98 -10.25 -25.02
CA GLU A 85 -17.07 -11.24 -26.11
C GLU A 85 -18.41 -11.98 -26.10
N ALA A 86 -18.90 -12.42 -24.93
CA ALA A 86 -20.20 -13.06 -24.83
C ALA A 86 -21.35 -12.13 -25.27
N SER A 87 -21.27 -10.84 -24.92
CA SER A 87 -22.26 -9.83 -25.33
C SER A 87 -22.20 -9.57 -26.83
N LYS A 88 -21.00 -9.52 -27.41
CA LYS A 88 -20.78 -9.39 -28.85
C LYS A 88 -21.35 -10.58 -29.61
N THR A 89 -21.06 -11.81 -29.18
CA THR A 89 -21.62 -13.02 -29.79
C THR A 89 -23.15 -13.00 -29.77
N ARG A 90 -23.74 -12.60 -28.65
CA ARG A 90 -25.20 -12.49 -28.52
C ARG A 90 -25.78 -11.43 -29.44
N ALA A 91 -25.19 -10.24 -29.47
CA ALA A 91 -25.64 -9.16 -30.33
C ALA A 91 -25.60 -9.54 -31.81
N VAL A 92 -24.54 -10.22 -32.25
CA VAL A 92 -24.44 -10.72 -33.63
C VAL A 92 -25.54 -11.76 -33.92
N ALA A 93 -25.78 -12.71 -33.02
CA ALA A 93 -26.84 -13.71 -33.19
C ALA A 93 -28.26 -13.08 -33.20
N GLU A 94 -28.48 -12.05 -32.39
CA GLU A 94 -29.73 -11.27 -32.39
C GLU A 94 -29.92 -10.51 -33.70
N ILE A 95 -28.86 -9.92 -34.25
CA ILE A 95 -28.88 -9.25 -35.57
C ILE A 95 -29.19 -10.25 -36.68
N GLU A 96 -28.53 -11.41 -36.68
CA GLU A 96 -28.79 -12.50 -37.66
C GLU A 96 -30.26 -12.93 -37.61
N THR A 97 -30.80 -13.14 -36.41
CA THR A 97 -32.21 -13.54 -36.20
C THR A 97 -33.17 -12.47 -36.68
N ALA A 98 -32.99 -11.22 -36.25
CA ALA A 98 -33.86 -10.11 -36.64
C ALA A 98 -33.82 -9.84 -38.15
N THR A 99 -32.64 -9.98 -38.78
CA THR A 99 -32.48 -9.83 -40.23
C THR A 99 -33.18 -10.95 -40.98
N THR A 100 -33.06 -12.20 -40.51
CA THR A 100 -33.77 -13.35 -41.08
C THR A 100 -35.28 -13.14 -41.03
N ASP A 101 -35.81 -12.74 -39.87
CA ASP A 101 -37.23 -12.47 -39.69
C ASP A 101 -37.73 -11.38 -40.63
N ALA A 102 -36.96 -10.30 -40.79
CA ALA A 102 -37.29 -9.21 -41.70
C ALA A 102 -37.28 -9.67 -43.17
N VAL A 103 -36.28 -10.44 -43.60
CA VAL A 103 -36.19 -10.96 -44.97
C VAL A 103 -37.34 -11.92 -45.26
N GLU A 104 -37.65 -12.84 -44.35
CA GLU A 104 -38.78 -13.76 -44.48
C GLU A 104 -40.11 -13.00 -44.67
N ALA A 105 -40.37 -12.00 -43.83
CA ALA A 105 -41.57 -11.17 -43.94
C ALA A 105 -41.64 -10.39 -45.27
N ILE A 106 -40.51 -9.85 -45.74
CA ILE A 106 -40.43 -9.12 -47.02
C ILE A 106 -40.71 -10.06 -48.19
N VAL A 107 -40.07 -11.24 -48.23
CA VAL A 107 -40.23 -12.22 -49.31
C VAL A 107 -41.66 -12.74 -49.36
N ALA A 108 -42.25 -13.09 -48.21
CA ALA A 108 -43.63 -13.54 -48.14
C ALA A 108 -44.61 -12.47 -48.66
N LYS A 109 -44.39 -11.20 -48.30
CA LYS A 109 -45.25 -10.08 -48.72
C LYS A 109 -45.13 -9.74 -50.21
N LEU A 110 -43.93 -9.83 -50.79
CA LEU A 110 -43.68 -9.45 -52.19
C LEU A 110 -43.96 -10.57 -53.20
N SER A 111 -43.56 -11.80 -52.87
CA SER A 111 -43.66 -12.94 -53.79
C SER A 111 -44.93 -13.75 -53.63
N GLY A 112 -45.58 -13.68 -52.46
CA GLY A 112 -46.69 -14.57 -52.09
C GLY A 112 -46.27 -16.02 -51.86
N VAL A 113 -44.97 -16.32 -51.92
CA VAL A 113 -44.40 -17.66 -51.71
C VAL A 113 -43.64 -17.68 -50.39
N ALA A 114 -43.88 -18.72 -49.59
CA ALA A 114 -43.06 -19.01 -48.42
C ALA A 114 -41.74 -19.67 -48.89
N VAL A 115 -40.62 -19.01 -48.64
CA VAL A 115 -39.29 -19.59 -48.84
C VAL A 115 -38.88 -20.30 -47.56
N ASP A 116 -38.20 -21.43 -47.70
CA ASP A 116 -37.69 -22.18 -46.56
C ASP A 116 -36.74 -21.32 -45.71
N ARG A 117 -37.03 -21.23 -44.40
CA ARG A 117 -36.30 -20.37 -43.47
C ARG A 117 -34.81 -20.70 -43.41
N SER A 118 -34.44 -21.97 -43.49
CA SER A 118 -33.02 -22.38 -43.45
C SER A 118 -32.24 -21.83 -44.65
N THR A 119 -32.90 -21.67 -45.80
CA THR A 119 -32.30 -21.02 -46.97
C THR A 119 -32.08 -19.53 -46.74
N ILE A 120 -33.02 -18.85 -46.07
CA ILE A 120 -32.90 -17.42 -45.72
C ILE A 120 -31.76 -17.22 -44.72
N GLU A 121 -31.72 -18.01 -43.64
CA GLU A 121 -30.67 -17.97 -42.62
C GLU A 121 -29.28 -18.18 -43.23
N ALA A 122 -29.12 -19.16 -44.12
CA ALA A 122 -27.86 -19.42 -44.80
C ALA A 122 -27.40 -18.22 -45.66
N ARG A 123 -28.32 -17.55 -46.36
CA ARG A 123 -28.00 -16.36 -47.18
C ARG A 123 -27.69 -15.15 -46.31
N VAL A 124 -28.51 -14.85 -45.30
CA VAL A 124 -28.28 -13.75 -44.36
C VAL A 124 -26.93 -13.89 -43.69
N LYS A 125 -26.58 -15.10 -43.23
CA LYS A 125 -25.29 -15.37 -42.62
C LYS A 125 -24.12 -15.14 -43.57
N THR A 126 -24.22 -15.58 -44.83
CA THR A 126 -23.18 -15.32 -45.84
C THR A 126 -23.01 -13.83 -46.12
N GLU A 127 -24.10 -13.08 -46.28
CA GLU A 127 -24.04 -11.64 -46.54
C GLU A 127 -23.50 -10.85 -45.34
N LEU A 128 -23.90 -11.18 -44.11
CA LEU A 128 -23.36 -10.57 -42.90
C LEU A 128 -21.88 -10.87 -42.66
N ALA A 129 -21.37 -11.99 -43.20
CA ALA A 129 -19.94 -12.33 -43.16
C ALA A 129 -19.11 -11.62 -44.25
N HIS A 130 -19.75 -11.03 -45.26
CA HIS A 130 -19.10 -10.33 -46.38
C HIS A 130 -19.29 -8.81 -46.36
N GLY A 131 -20.16 -8.30 -45.48
CA GLY A 131 -20.39 -6.87 -45.24
C GLY A 131 -19.37 -6.20 -44.34
#